data_AF-A0A318KKY6-F1
#
_entry.id   AF-A0A318KKY6-F1
#
_cell.length_a   1.000
_cell.length_b   1.000
_cell.length_c   1.000
_cell.angle_alpha   90.00
_cell.angle_beta   90.00
_cell.angle_gamma   90.00
#
_symmetry.space_group_name_H-M   'P 1'
#
loop_
_entity.id
_entity.type
_entity.pdbx_description
1 polymer ?
#
loop_
_entity_poly.entity_id
_entity_poly.type
_entity_poly.pdbx_seq_one_letter_code
_entity_poly.pdbx_strand_id
1 'polypeptide(L)'
;MTSVAYSLVMQVPFDKIIPASVNGAFAWFIFLLLNNMCGLAFSTYIAGICMSMGTQLLSRKYKTPITVILIPSFIPFVPGADIYKCMFYLMKGQSSLSVYHLGLTITVAGMIGLGALSVEALLRLIKKAAL
;
A
#
# COMPACT_ATOMS: atom_id res chain seq x y z
N MET A 1 5.84 0.10 11.43
CA MET A 1 6.31 1.16 12.35
C MET A 1 6.48 2.52 11.66
N THR A 2 6.87 2.56 10.39
CA THR A 2 6.93 3.81 9.58
C THR A 2 5.58 4.54 9.48
N SER A 3 4.46 3.82 9.50
CA SER A 3 3.12 4.41 9.51
C SER A 3 2.84 5.34 10.70
N VAL A 4 3.41 5.07 11.88
CA VAL A 4 3.24 5.95 13.06
C VAL A 4 3.97 7.26 12.84
N ALA A 5 5.24 7.19 12.45
CA ALA A 5 6.06 8.37 12.15
C ALA A 5 5.42 9.22 11.04
N TYR A 6 4.93 8.57 9.99
CA TYR A 6 4.28 9.28 8.89
C TYR A 6 2.92 9.87 9.26
N SER A 7 2.16 9.21 10.14
CA SER A 7 0.90 9.76 10.67
C SER A 7 1.13 11.06 11.44
N LEU A 8 2.25 11.17 12.17
CA LEU A 8 2.62 12.41 12.87
C LEU A 8 2.99 13.51 11.87
N VAL A 9 3.75 13.20 10.82
CA VAL A 9 4.11 14.15 9.75
C VAL A 9 2.87 14.67 9.03
N MET A 10 1.91 13.78 8.76
CA MET A 10 0.64 14.10 8.10
C MET A 10 -0.40 14.73 9.03
N GLN A 11 -0.05 15.04 10.29
CA GLN A 11 -0.94 15.61 11.29
C GLN A 11 -2.27 14.83 11.44
N VAL A 12 -2.19 13.50 11.36
CA VAL A 12 -3.35 12.61 11.54
C VAL A 12 -3.85 12.74 12.98
N PRO A 13 -5.18 12.86 13.21
CA PRO A 13 -5.74 12.87 14.56
C PRO A 13 -5.26 11.69 15.40
N PHE A 14 -4.89 11.92 16.66
CA PHE A 14 -4.26 10.92 17.53
C PHE A 14 -5.07 9.62 17.67
N ASP A 15 -6.39 9.72 17.66
CA ASP A 15 -7.31 8.58 17.73
C ASP A 15 -7.25 7.66 16.49
N LYS A 16 -6.62 8.10 15.40
CA LYS A 16 -6.57 7.40 14.10
C LYS A 16 -5.18 6.88 13.73
N ILE A 17 -4.15 7.32 14.44
CA ILE A 17 -2.76 6.87 14.24
C ILE A 17 -2.64 5.36 14.43
N ILE A 18 -3.20 4.84 15.53
CA ILE A 18 -3.15 3.41 15.85
C ILE A 18 -3.92 2.58 14.80
N PRO A 19 -5.20 2.90 14.48
CA PRO A 19 -5.93 2.22 13.40
C PRO A 19 -5.18 2.17 12.06
N ALA A 20 -4.63 3.29 11.60
CA ALA A 20 -3.88 3.34 10.35
C ALA A 20 -2.59 2.50 10.41
N SER A 21 -1.88 2.57 11.54
CA SER A 21 -0.63 1.83 11.71
C SER A 21 -0.84 0.32 11.79
N VAL A 22 -1.89 -0.12 12.48
CA VAL A 22 -2.28 -1.54 12.55
C VAL A 22 -2.71 -2.06 11.19
N ASN A 23 -3.48 -1.27 10.43
CA ASN A 23 -3.90 -1.64 9.08
C ASN A 23 -2.71 -1.83 8.13
N GLY A 24 -1.76 -0.88 8.12
CA GLY A 24 -0.53 -1.00 7.33
C GLY A 24 0.33 -2.18 7.77
N ALA A 25 0.48 -2.40 9.08
CA ALA A 25 1.23 -3.55 9.61
C ALA A 25 0.60 -4.90 9.24
N PHE A 26 -0.73 -4.98 9.29
CA PHE A 26 -1.48 -6.18 8.93
C PHE A 26 -1.33 -6.50 7.44
N ALA A 27 -1.48 -5.51 6.56
CA ALA A 27 -1.23 -5.70 5.14
C ALA A 27 0.21 -6.16 4.88
N TRP A 28 1.20 -5.54 5.55
CA TRP A 28 2.62 -5.91 5.42
C TRP A 28 2.89 -7.35 5.86
N PHE A 29 2.25 -7.77 6.94
CA PHE A 29 2.34 -9.15 7.40
C PHE A 29 1.81 -10.14 6.35
N ILE A 30 0.68 -9.83 5.70
CA ILE A 30 0.14 -10.65 4.61
C ILE A 30 1.10 -10.73 3.43
N PHE A 31 1.73 -9.60 3.07
CA PHE A 31 2.77 -9.59 2.05
C PHE A 31 3.92 -10.55 2.39
N LEU A 32 4.44 -10.49 3.63
CA LEU A 32 5.54 -11.36 4.07
C LEU A 32 5.19 -12.85 4.01
N LEU A 33 3.95 -13.21 4.39
CA LEU A 33 3.48 -14.60 4.34
C LEU A 33 3.40 -15.12 2.89
N LEU A 34 2.93 -14.28 1.96
CA LEU A 34 2.65 -14.70 0.59
C LEU A 34 3.85 -14.55 -0.35
N ASN A 35 4.79 -13.65 -0.06
CA ASN A 35 5.86 -13.32 -1.01
C ASN A 35 6.72 -14.53 -1.39
N ASN A 36 7.02 -15.40 -0.43
CA ASN A 36 7.82 -16.61 -0.69
C ASN A 36 7.04 -17.70 -1.47
N MET A 37 5.71 -17.67 -1.45
CA MET A 37 4.86 -18.70 -2.07
C MET A 37 4.35 -18.28 -3.45
N CYS A 38 4.00 -17.00 -3.62
CA CYS A 38 3.28 -16.50 -4.79
C CYS A 38 4.05 -15.44 -5.58
N GLY A 39 5.24 -15.03 -5.11
CA GLY A 39 6.06 -14.01 -5.72
C GLY A 39 5.60 -12.57 -5.43
N LEU A 40 6.44 -11.62 -5.82
CA LEU A 40 6.30 -10.19 -5.48
C LEU A 40 4.98 -9.58 -5.95
N ALA A 41 4.60 -9.81 -7.21
CA ALA A 41 3.44 -9.15 -7.80
C ALA A 41 2.13 -9.58 -7.12
N PHE A 42 1.90 -10.89 -7.03
CA PHE A 42 0.66 -11.42 -6.46
C PHE A 42 0.55 -11.15 -4.96
N SER A 43 1.64 -11.34 -4.21
CA SER A 43 1.65 -11.02 -2.77
C SER A 43 1.35 -9.53 -2.50
N THR A 44 1.92 -8.63 -3.31
CA THR A 44 1.66 -7.19 -3.23
C THR A 44 0.20 -6.86 -3.56
N TYR A 45 -0.37 -7.50 -4.58
CA TYR A 45 -1.77 -7.33 -4.95
C TYR A 45 -2.72 -7.71 -3.81
N ILE A 46 -2.51 -8.88 -3.20
CA ILE A 46 -3.33 -9.35 -2.06
C ILE A 46 -3.16 -8.43 -0.85
N ALA A 47 -1.93 -8.00 -0.54
CA ALA A 47 -1.69 -7.03 0.53
C ALA A 47 -2.41 -5.69 0.26
N GLY A 48 -2.42 -5.22 -0.99
CA GLY A 48 -3.16 -4.04 -1.44
C GLY A 48 -4.67 -4.16 -1.24
N ILE A 49 -5.25 -5.33 -1.53
CA ILE A 49 -6.67 -5.64 -1.25
C ILE A 49 -6.94 -5.53 0.25
N CYS A 50 -6.15 -6.22 1.08
CA CYS A 50 -6.35 -6.25 2.53
C CYS A 50 -6.22 -4.85 3.13
N MET A 51 -5.21 -4.09 2.71
CA MET A 51 -5.00 -2.71 3.14
C MET A 51 -6.18 -1.81 2.74
N SER A 52 -6.67 -1.91 1.51
CA SER A 52 -7.78 -1.10 1.00
C SER A 52 -9.08 -1.45 1.72
N MET A 53 -9.39 -2.74 1.89
CA MET A 53 -10.56 -3.19 2.65
C MET A 53 -10.52 -2.69 4.09
N GLY A 54 -9.40 -2.86 4.79
CA GLY A 54 -9.25 -2.38 6.17
C GLY A 54 -9.38 -0.87 6.27
N THR A 55 -8.84 -0.12 5.31
CA THR A 55 -9.00 1.34 5.23
C THR A 55 -10.48 1.74 5.07
N GLN A 56 -11.24 1.03 4.23
CA GLN A 56 -12.68 1.33 4.06
C GLN A 56 -13.49 1.04 5.32
N LEU A 57 -13.18 -0.05 6.03
CA LEU A 57 -13.86 -0.41 7.27
C LEU A 57 -13.55 0.60 8.38
N LEU A 58 -12.27 0.93 8.56
CA LEU A 58 -11.83 1.86 9.59
C LEU A 58 -12.31 3.29 9.31
N SER A 59 -12.27 3.75 8.05
CA SER A 59 -12.72 5.12 7.71
C SER A 59 -14.21 5.32 7.98
N ARG A 60 -15.05 4.29 7.77
CA ARG A 60 -16.47 4.29 8.16
C ARG A 60 -16.65 4.26 9.67
N LYS A 61 -15.88 3.42 10.38
CA LYS A 61 -15.94 3.31 11.85
C LYS A 61 -15.57 4.62 12.54
N TYR A 62 -14.49 5.25 12.10
CA TYR A 62 -13.96 6.49 12.69
C TYR A 62 -14.52 7.77 12.03
N LYS A 63 -15.46 7.62 11.09
CA LYS A 63 -16.13 8.72 10.37
C LYS A 63 -15.14 9.75 9.82
N THR A 64 -14.11 9.28 9.13
CA THR A 64 -13.10 10.15 8.52
C THR A 64 -12.91 9.91 7.03
N PRO A 65 -12.40 10.91 6.30
CA PRO A 65 -11.98 10.71 4.92
C PRO A 65 -11.05 9.50 4.82
N ILE A 66 -11.24 8.68 3.78
CA ILE A 66 -10.48 7.45 3.56
C ILE A 66 -8.97 7.70 3.54
N THR A 67 -8.56 8.86 3.01
CA THR A 67 -7.17 9.29 2.86
C THR A 67 -6.43 9.40 4.20
N VAL A 68 -7.13 9.75 5.29
CA VAL A 68 -6.53 9.88 6.65
C VAL A 68 -5.98 8.55 7.14
N ILE A 69 -6.62 7.43 6.78
CA ILE A 69 -6.17 6.09 7.15
C ILE A 69 -5.33 5.47 6.03
N LEU A 70 -5.69 5.72 4.77
CA LEU A 70 -5.05 5.11 3.61
C LEU A 70 -3.59 5.49 3.50
N ILE A 71 -3.30 6.79 3.51
CA ILE A 71 -1.95 7.31 3.20
C ILE A 71 -0.92 6.77 4.20
N PRO A 72 -1.13 6.86 5.54
CA PRO A 72 -0.14 6.32 6.49
C PRO A 72 -0.04 4.80 6.45
N SER A 73 -1.13 4.08 6.14
CA SER A 73 -1.11 2.61 5.98
C SER A 73 -0.30 2.16 4.77
N PHE A 74 -0.28 2.97 3.72
CA PHE A 74 0.33 2.69 2.41
C PHE A 74 1.83 2.96 2.35
N ILE A 75 2.36 3.92 3.11
CA ILE A 75 3.78 4.30 3.08
C ILE A 75 4.79 3.14 3.21
N PRO A 76 4.60 2.13 4.08
CA PRO A 76 5.51 0.98 4.16
C PRO A 76 5.63 0.20 2.85
N PHE A 77 4.61 0.26 2.00
CA PHE A 77 4.54 -0.47 0.73
C PHE A 77 5.10 0.31 -0.46
N VAL A 78 5.35 1.61 -0.31
CA VAL A 78 5.89 2.41 -1.40
C VAL A 78 7.32 1.94 -1.69
N PRO A 79 7.64 1.53 -2.93
CA PRO A 79 8.99 1.08 -3.32
C PRO A 79 9.98 2.26 -3.46
N GLY A 80 10.11 3.09 -2.41
CA GLY A 80 10.97 4.27 -2.40
C GLY A 80 12.45 3.92 -2.49
N ALA A 81 12.85 2.81 -1.88
CA ALA A 81 14.23 2.33 -1.96
C ALA A 81 14.59 1.86 -3.38
N ASP A 82 13.67 1.19 -4.08
CA ASP A 82 13.92 0.70 -5.44
C ASP A 82 13.96 1.83 -6.44
N ILE A 83 13.08 2.84 -6.34
CA ILE A 83 13.16 3.99 -7.24
C ILE A 83 14.43 4.82 -6.99
N TYR A 84 14.89 4.93 -5.74
CA TYR A 84 16.19 5.52 -5.43
C TYR A 84 17.34 4.72 -6.05
N LYS A 85 17.34 3.38 -5.90
CA LYS A 85 18.35 2.51 -6.51
C LYS A 85 18.34 2.60 -8.03
N CYS A 86 17.17 2.74 -8.65
CA CYS A 86 17.06 2.98 -10.09
C CYS A 86 17.89 4.21 -10.49
N MET A 87 17.67 5.36 -9.85
CA MET A 87 18.42 6.59 -10.12
C MET A 87 19.91 6.44 -9.79
N PHE A 88 20.23 5.80 -8.67
CA PHE A 88 21.60 5.56 -8.26
C PHE A 88 22.39 4.74 -9.29
N TYR A 89 21.83 3.63 -9.79
CA TYR A 89 22.48 2.79 -10.79
C TYR A 89 22.53 3.44 -12.16
N LEU A 90 21.52 4.25 -12.51
CA LEU A 90 21.54 5.06 -13.72
C LEU A 90 22.72 6.03 -13.72
N MET A 91 22.95 6.76 -12.61
CA MET A 91 24.09 7.68 -12.47
C MET A 91 25.44 6.97 -12.49
N LYS A 92 25.50 5.70 -12.09
CA LYS A 92 26.71 4.86 -12.15
C LYS A 92 26.96 4.21 -13.51
N GLY A 93 26.11 4.46 -14.52
CA GLY A 93 26.20 3.83 -15.83
C GLY A 93 25.81 2.35 -15.82
N GLN A 94 25.18 1.86 -14.75
CA GLN A 94 24.76 0.46 -14.59
C GLN A 94 23.31 0.28 -15.05
N SER A 95 23.07 0.42 -16.36
CA SER A 95 21.71 0.47 -16.94
C SER A 95 20.88 -0.79 -16.67
N SER A 96 21.49 -1.98 -16.65
CA SER A 96 20.77 -3.24 -16.38
C SER A 96 20.14 -3.25 -14.97
N LEU A 97 20.91 -2.84 -13.95
CA LEU A 97 20.41 -2.74 -12.57
C LEU A 97 19.39 -1.62 -12.42
N SER A 98 19.58 -0.49 -13.12
CA SER A 98 18.60 0.59 -13.14
C SER A 98 17.24 0.11 -13.64
N VAL A 99 17.21 -0.58 -14.79
CA VAL A 99 15.97 -1.10 -15.39
C VAL A 99 15.32 -2.16 -14.50
N TYR A 100 16.12 -3.01 -13.84
CA TYR A 100 15.62 -3.99 -12.89
C TYR A 100 14.85 -3.32 -11.73
N HIS A 101 15.45 -2.34 -11.06
CA HIS A 101 14.78 -1.64 -9.95
C HIS A 101 13.59 -0.78 -10.41
N LEU A 102 13.64 -0.24 -11.62
CA LEU A 102 12.48 0.43 -12.22
C LEU A 102 11.32 -0.55 -12.40
N GLY A 103 11.60 -1.75 -12.92
CA GLY A 103 10.63 -2.82 -13.08
C GLY A 103 9.97 -3.20 -11.74
N LEU A 104 10.78 -3.44 -10.70
CA LEU A 104 10.27 -3.71 -9.34
C LEU A 104 9.35 -2.60 -8.85
N THR A 105 9.76 -1.34 -9.02
CA THR A 105 9.00 -0.16 -8.60
C THR A 105 7.63 -0.12 -9.28
N ILE A 106 7.60 -0.29 -10.61
CA ILE A 106 6.36 -0.27 -11.40
C ILE A 106 5.47 -1.45 -11.01
N THR A 107 6.03 -2.65 -10.86
CA THR A 107 5.26 -3.84 -10.47
C THR A 107 4.62 -3.64 -9.10
N VAL A 108 5.38 -3.22 -8.09
CA VAL A 108 4.84 -3.02 -6.74
C VAL A 108 3.79 -1.92 -6.72
N ALA A 109 4.09 -0.74 -7.29
CA ALA A 109 3.14 0.38 -7.34
C ALA A 109 1.85 0.01 -8.10
N GLY A 110 2.00 -0.66 -9.24
CA GLY A 110 0.88 -1.14 -10.06
C GLY A 110 0.01 -2.14 -9.31
N MET A 111 0.60 -3.12 -8.62
CA MET A 111 -0.16 -4.13 -7.88
C MET A 111 -0.88 -3.57 -6.66
N ILE A 112 -0.29 -2.60 -5.96
CA ILE A 112 -1.00 -1.87 -4.89
C ILE A 112 -2.21 -1.12 -5.45
N GLY A 113 -2.02 -0.37 -6.55
CA GLY A 113 -3.08 0.37 -7.22
C GLY A 113 -4.21 -0.56 -7.70
N LEU A 114 -3.86 -1.67 -8.34
CA LEU A 114 -4.82 -2.69 -8.77
C LEU A 114 -5.59 -3.29 -7.59
N GLY A 115 -4.92 -3.62 -6.49
CA GLY A 115 -5.58 -4.14 -5.28
C GLY A 115 -6.58 -3.14 -4.70
N ALA A 116 -6.22 -1.86 -4.65
CA ALA A 116 -7.11 -0.80 -4.20
C ALA A 116 -8.34 -0.63 -5.13
N LEU A 117 -8.11 -0.61 -6.44
CA LEU A 117 -9.16 -0.51 -7.46
C LEU A 117 -10.12 -1.70 -7.41
N SER A 118 -9.62 -2.93 -7.24
CA SER A 118 -10.45 -4.13 -7.11
C SER A 118 -11.44 -4.04 -5.95
N VAL A 119 -10.97 -3.55 -4.79
CA VAL A 119 -11.82 -3.34 -3.61
C VAL A 119 -12.86 -2.26 -3.87
N GLU A 120 -12.47 -1.16 -4.51
CA GLU A 120 -13.39 -0.09 -4.84
C GLU A 120 -14.46 -0.54 -5.84
N ALA A 121 -14.08 -1.27 -6.89
CA ALA A 121 -14.99 -1.86 -7.85
C ALA A 121 -15.99 -2.81 -7.18
N LEU A 122 -15.51 -3.72 -6.33
CA LEU A 122 -16.36 -4.66 -5.58
C LEU A 122 -17.40 -3.92 -4.73
N LEU A 123 -16.99 -2.89 -3.99
CA LEU A 123 -17.89 -2.16 -3.11
C LEU A 123 -18.88 -1.27 -3.87
N ARG A 124 -18.51 -0.76 -5.04
CA ARG A 124 -19.46 -0.08 -5.95
C ARG A 124 -20.51 -1.06 -6.47
N LEU A 125 -20.12 -2.27 -6.86
CA LEU A 125 -21.05 -3.31 -7.32
C LEU A 125 -22.04 -3.73 -6.22
N ILE A 126 -21.55 -3.98 -5.00
CA ILE A 126 -22.40 -4.33 -3.86
C ILE A 126 -23.41 -3.22 -3.56
N LYS A 127 -22.99 -1.96 -3.56
CA LYS A 127 -23.89 -0.82 -3.35
C LYS A 127 -24.96 -0.71 -4.44
N LYS A 128 -24.59 -0.98 -5.69
CA LYS A 128 -25.51 -0.93 -6.83
C LYS A 128 -26.53 -2.07 -6.79
N ALA A 129 -26.15 -3.25 -6.30
CA ALA A 129 -27.04 -4.41 -6.18
C ALA A 129 -27.99 -4.34 -4.96
N ALA A 130 -27.68 -3.51 -3.97
CA ALA A 130 -28.50 -3.28 -2.78
C ALA A 130 -29.56 -2.17 -2.96
N LEU A 131 -29.56 -1.50 -4.11
CA LEU A 131 -30.55 -0.51 -4.56
C LEU A 131 -31.54 -1.18 -5.52
#